data_AF-A0A9D6MYA7-F1
#
_entry.id   AF-A0A9D6MYA7-F1
#
_cell.length_a   1.000
_cell.length_b   1.000
_cell.length_c   1.000
_cell.angle_alpha   90.00
_cell.angle_beta   90.00
_cell.angle_gamma   90.00
#
_symmetry.space_group_name_H-M   'P 1'
#
loop_
_entity.id
_entity.type
_entity.pdbx_description
1 polymer ?
#
loop_
_entity_poly.entity_id
_entity_poly.type
_entity_poly.pdbx_seq_one_letter_code
_entity_poly.pdbx_strand_id
1 'polypeptide(L)' 'MSFETVICGYVGLLLAGLVAVAWRSEQLRRRFGFTPSDDSVFRCRDCGFVYTDDSDVDRSRCPHCGKTNEAVTF' A
#
# COMPACT_ATOMS: atom_id res chain seq x y z
N MET A 1 -29.43 -35.15 -19.81
CA MET A 1 -29.07 -34.13 -18.80
C MET A 1 -30.32 -33.36 -18.45
N SER A 2 -30.70 -33.29 -17.17
CA SER A 2 -31.85 -32.47 -16.73
C SER A 2 -31.47 -30.98 -16.80
N PHE A 3 -32.46 -30.14 -17.08
CA PHE A 3 -32.32 -28.68 -17.07
C PHE A 3 -31.80 -28.17 -15.71
N GLU A 4 -32.24 -28.80 -14.63
CA GLU A 4 -31.80 -28.49 -13.26
C GLU A 4 -30.30 -28.74 -13.09
N THR A 5 -29.78 -29.84 -13.65
CA THR A 5 -28.35 -30.17 -13.59
C THR A 5 -27.52 -29.11 -14.32
N VAL A 6 -28.02 -28.61 -15.45
CA VAL A 6 -27.33 -27.56 -16.23
C VAL A 6 -27.30 -26.24 -15.46
N ILE A 7 -28.44 -25.84 -14.86
CA ILE A 7 -28.52 -24.63 -14.06
C ILE A 7 -27.62 -24.73 -12.83
N CYS A 8 -27.71 -25.82 -12.07
CA CYS A 8 -26.89 -26.04 -10.89
C CYS A 8 -25.40 -26.02 -11.23
N GLY A 9 -24.99 -26.68 -12.32
CA GLY A 9 -23.61 -26.65 -12.80
C GLY A 9 -23.14 -25.26 -13.20
N TYR A 10 -23.97 -24.52 -13.94
CA TYR A 10 -23.67 -23.15 -14.37
C TYR A 10 -23.49 -22.20 -13.18
N VAL A 11 -24.46 -22.21 -12.25
CA VAL A 11 -24.42 -21.37 -11.04
C VAL A 11 -23.24 -21.76 -10.16
N GLY A 12 -23.01 -23.06 -9.96
CA GLY A 12 -21.88 -23.56 -9.18
C GLY A 12 -20.53 -23.11 -9.74
N LEU A 13 -20.37 -23.16 -11.06
CA LEU A 13 -19.15 -22.71 -11.75
C LEU A 13 -18.94 -21.20 -11.60
N LEU A 14 -19.99 -20.39 -11.73
CA LEU A 14 -19.90 -18.94 -11.53
C LEU A 14 -19.54 -18.59 -10.09
N LEU A 15 -20.16 -19.24 -9.10
CA LEU A 15 -19.86 -19.03 -7.69
C LEU A 15 -18.41 -19.43 -7.37
N ALA A 16 -17.94 -20.57 -7.88
CA ALA A 16 -16.56 -20.99 -7.74
C ALA A 16 -15.59 -19.97 -8.37
N GLY A 17 -15.94 -19.41 -9.53
CA GLY A 17 -15.20 -18.33 -10.18
C GLY A 17 -15.11 -17.07 -9.31
N LEU A 18 -16.21 -16.63 -8.72
CA LEU A 18 -16.23 -15.47 -7.80
C LEU A 18 -15.36 -15.71 -6.56
N VAL A 19 -15.44 -16.91 -5.97
CA VAL A 19 -14.59 -17.28 -4.83
C VAL A 19 -13.11 -17.24 -5.22
N ALA A 20 -12.74 -17.79 -6.38
CA ALA A 20 -11.36 -17.77 -6.86
C ALA A 20 -10.84 -16.35 -7.10
N VAL A 21 -11.66 -15.48 -7.70
CA VAL A 21 -11.31 -14.06 -7.92
C VAL A 21 -11.15 -13.33 -6.59
N ALA A 22 -12.10 -13.49 -5.67
CA ALA A 22 -12.03 -12.87 -4.34
C ALA A 22 -10.78 -13.32 -3.59
N TRP A 23 -10.51 -14.63 -3.55
CA TRP A 23 -9.31 -15.19 -2.95
C TRP A 23 -8.04 -14.60 -3.58
N ARG A 24 -7.93 -14.59 -4.91
CA ARG A 24 -6.77 -14.05 -5.61
C ARG A 24 -6.59 -12.56 -5.34
N SER A 25 -7.67 -11.79 -5.31
CA SER A 25 -7.63 -10.36 -5.01
C SER A 25 -7.10 -10.09 -3.60
N GLU A 26 -7.48 -10.92 -2.64
CA GLU A 26 -7.01 -10.82 -1.26
C GLU A 26 -5.55 -11.25 -1.13
N GLN A 27 -5.12 -12.30 -1.82
CA GLN A 27 -3.71 -12.69 -1.88
C GLN A 27 -2.84 -11.60 -2.51
N LEU A 28 -3.32 -10.97 -3.59
CA LEU A 28 -2.66 -9.83 -4.20
C LEU A 28 -2.64 -8.63 -3.25
N ARG A 29 -3.76 -8.31 -2.58
CA ARG A 29 -3.83 -7.25 -1.57
C ARG A 29 -2.89 -7.51 -0.39
N ARG A 30 -2.67 -8.76 0.01
CA ARG A 30 -1.70 -9.08 1.08
C ARG A 30 -0.27 -8.99 0.59
N ARG A 31 0.00 -9.45 -0.63
CA ARG A 31 1.34 -9.44 -1.23
C ARG A 31 1.79 -8.04 -1.63
N PHE A 32 0.86 -7.20 -2.07
CA PHE A 32 1.05 -5.80 -2.43
C PHE A 32 0.34 -4.87 -1.45
N GLY A 33 0.12 -5.33 -0.22
CA GLY A 33 -0.54 -4.54 0.81
C GLY A 33 0.24 -3.27 1.02
N PHE A 34 -0.49 -2.18 1.29
CA PHE A 34 0.06 -0.88 1.66
C PHE A 34 1.16 -1.10 2.71
N THR A 35 2.42 -1.11 2.30
CA THR A 35 3.53 -0.88 3.21
C THR A 35 3.37 0.59 3.56
N PRO A 36 3.08 0.96 4.82
CA PRO A 36 3.22 2.34 5.23
C PRO A 36 4.59 2.79 4.73
N SER A 37 4.69 3.90 3.99
CA SER A 37 6.02 4.40 3.72
C SER A 37 6.64 4.68 5.08
N ASP A 38 7.79 4.05 5.31
CA ASP A 38 8.49 4.17 6.59
C ASP A 38 9.12 5.56 6.70
N ASP A 39 8.97 6.38 5.65
CA ASP A 39 9.56 7.71 5.51
C ASP A 39 9.36 8.54 6.78
N SER A 40 10.48 9.02 7.29
CA SER A 40 10.49 9.92 8.43
C SER A 40 10.11 11.33 7.98
N VAL A 41 9.35 12.03 8.83
CA VAL A 41 9.00 13.43 8.58
C VAL A 41 10.12 14.33 9.07
N PHE A 42 10.58 15.23 8.21
CA PHE A 42 11.58 16.26 8.51
C PHE A 42 10.95 17.65 8.42
N ARG A 43 11.41 18.56 9.28
CA ARG A 43 11.07 19.98 9.20
C ARG A 43 12.34 20.81 9.16
N CYS A 44 12.49 21.61 8.11
CA CYS A 44 13.65 22.46 7.97
C CYS A 44 13.66 23.56 9.05
N ARG A 45 14.75 23.63 9.83
CA ARG A 45 14.91 24.67 10.87
C ARG A 45 15.18 26.06 10.30
N ASP A 46 15.56 26.15 9.03
CA ASP A 46 15.93 27.39 8.36
C ASP A 46 14.74 27.99 7.57
N CYS A 47 14.17 27.24 6.63
CA CYS A 47 13.05 27.73 5.80
C CYS A 47 11.66 27.24 6.24
N GLY A 48 11.57 26.34 7.21
CA GLY A 48 10.29 25.81 7.70
C GLY A 48 9.61 24.77 6.81
N PHE A 49 10.17 24.43 5.64
CA PHE A 49 9.63 23.42 4.72
C PHE A 49 9.55 22.03 5.39
N VAL A 50 8.39 21.38 5.27
CA VAL A 50 8.13 20.02 5.79
C VAL A 50 8.16 19.05 4.63
N TYR A 51 8.87 17.93 4.80
CA TYR A 51 9.09 16.93 3.77
C TYR A 51 9.32 15.56 4.41
N THR A 52 9.27 14.50 3.61
CA THR A 52 9.57 13.14 4.02
C THR A 52 10.81 12.63 3.30
N ASP A 53 11.55 11.73 3.94
CA ASP A 53 12.70 11.03 3.37
C ASP A 53 12.79 9.63 3.96
N ASP A 54 13.60 8.75 3.35
CA ASP A 54 13.69 7.33 3.71
C ASP A 54 13.95 7.14 5.22
N SER A 55 13.38 6.09 5.82
CA SER A 55 13.46 5.82 7.26
C SER A 55 14.84 5.46 7.77
N ASP A 56 15.74 5.04 6.86
CA ASP A 56 17.09 4.62 7.15
C ASP A 56 18.08 5.79 7.25
N VAL A 57 17.61 7.04 7.08
CA VAL A 57 18.43 8.24 7.26
C VAL A 57 18.09 8.98 8.55
N ASP A 58 19.07 9.10 9.44
CA ASP A 58 18.96 9.95 10.65
C ASP A 58 18.84 11.45 10.28
N ARG A 59 19.32 11.82 9.08
CA ARG A 59 19.46 13.21 8.63
C ARG A 59 19.19 13.33 7.13
N SER A 60 18.39 14.33 6.77
CA SER A 60 18.04 14.61 5.38
C SER A 60 18.26 16.08 5.01
N ARG A 61 18.62 16.35 3.75
CA ARG A 61 18.75 17.71 3.22
C ARG A 61 17.40 18.25 2.76
N CYS A 62 17.07 19.46 3.19
CA CYS A 62 15.88 20.16 2.75
C CYS A 62 15.88 20.33 1.22
N PRO A 63 14.84 19.86 0.50
CA PRO A 63 14.74 20.03 -0.96
C PRO A 63 14.68 21.49 -1.41
N HIS A 64 14.31 22.40 -0.51
CA HIS A 64 14.13 23.82 -0.82
C HIS A 64 15.41 24.65 -0.63
N CYS A 65 16.10 24.54 0.52
CA CYS A 65 17.28 25.35 0.83
C CYS A 65 18.58 24.55 1.02
N GLY A 66 18.53 23.22 0.92
CA GLY A 66 19.69 22.33 1.04
C GLY A 66 20.22 22.13 2.47
N LYS A 67 19.62 22.77 3.49
CA LYS A 67 20.00 22.59 4.89
C LYS A 67 19.76 21.16 5.35
N THR A 68 20.74 20.54 5.99
CA THR A 68 20.57 19.23 6.65
C THR A 68 19.78 19.36 7.94
N ASN A 69 18.74 18.56 8.11
CA ASN A 69 17.88 18.51 9.28
C ASN A 69 17.79 17.09 9.83
N GLU A 70 17.37 16.98 11.09
CA GLU A 70 17.09 15.73 11.79
C GLU A 70 15.58 15.44 11.73
N ALA A 71 15.22 14.16 11.82
CA ALA A 71 13.82 13.73 11.81
C ALA A 71 13.05 14.34 12.99
N VAL A 72 11.76 14.60 12.78
CA VAL A 72 10.86 15.07 13.85
C VAL A 72 10.50 13.88 14.73
N THR A 73 10.74 14.02 16.04
CA THR A 73 10.24 13.08 17.05
C THR A 73 8.98 13.66 17.70
N PHE A 74 7.93 12.84 17.85
CA PHE A 74 6.65 13.20 18.48
C PHE A 74 6.57 12.67 19.91
#